data_AF-K1E1N0-F1
#
_entry.id   AF-K1E1N0-F1
#
_cell.length_a   1.000
_cell.length_b   1.000
_cell.length_c   1.000
_cell.angle_alpha   90.00
_cell.angle_beta   90.00
_cell.angle_gamma   90.00
#
_symmetry.space_group_name_H-M   'P 1'
#
loop_
_entity.id
_entity.type
_entity.pdbx_description
1 polymer ?
#
loop_
_entity_poly.entity_id
_entity_poly.type
_entity_poly.pdbx_seq_one_letter_code
_entity_poly.pdbx_strand_id
1 'polypeptide(L)'
;MLLGLQAAALTPDHKEATLSLVTGIGAAVSTLANPLAGAFSDRTTSRLGRRVPWLVGGTVVGALGLVVLALADTVPVMVLGWCLVQAGLNGTLAALTAAVPDLVPVEQRGLVSGVVGMTQTLGIVVGTGVATLVAGTTGAYLVLAVLVVAAVTPFVLRSMDRPLPRGHLPPTRVADFLRGFWISPRQHPDFAWAWATRFLATIANSICTMYLLFFLTDAVRVDDPELGVLVLTLLYAACLVVSAIVAGMWSDRLGVRKPFVMVSGLVMSSAAVLLALVQTWPAALVGAVILGVGYGIYLAVDFALITQVLPPGRRPGARPGGHQHRQRPAPGPRARTRRPDHHVVGEARHARRRLPHPLPPRGRHRCRRRPAHPQDPLRRLGEPVPLPRDLVIGTSTASYQIEGGVTAGGRGRSIWDDFCDRPDAIADGSSGAVACDSYHRWDEDVDLLRGLGVDAYRFSIAWPRIQPTGDGAANPVGLDFYDRAVDALCEAGVAPFATLYHWDLPSALQAKGGLDGPRDRRALRRLRRSRRRSAGRPGRDVDAGQRAGRLDPLRACDRHPRAR
;
A
#
# COMPACT_ATOMS: atom_id res chain seq x y z
N MET A 1 10.92 -1.46 -32.07
CA MET A 1 11.95 -1.40 -33.13
C MET A 1 12.23 -2.76 -33.76
N LEU A 2 12.78 -3.74 -33.03
CA LEU A 2 13.16 -5.05 -33.61
C LEU A 2 12.03 -5.78 -34.36
N LEU A 3 10.81 -5.81 -33.80
CA LEU A 3 9.66 -6.39 -34.50
C LEU A 3 9.36 -5.66 -35.82
N GLY A 4 9.57 -4.34 -35.89
CA GLY A 4 9.39 -3.56 -37.12
C GLY A 4 10.43 -3.93 -38.18
N LEU A 5 11.70 -4.03 -37.79
CA LEU A 5 12.78 -4.49 -38.67
C LEU A 5 12.52 -5.92 -39.16
N GLN A 6 12.10 -6.82 -38.28
CA GLN A 6 11.80 -8.20 -38.64
C GLN A 6 10.56 -8.33 -39.52
N ALA A 7 9.48 -7.58 -39.25
CA ALA A 7 8.30 -7.54 -40.12
C ALA A 7 8.63 -7.00 -41.53
N ALA A 8 9.50 -6.00 -41.61
CA ALA A 8 9.99 -5.46 -42.88
C ALA A 8 10.84 -6.47 -43.65
N ALA A 9 11.66 -7.28 -42.96
CA ALA A 9 12.46 -8.34 -43.58
C ALA A 9 11.61 -9.53 -44.07
N LEU A 10 10.60 -9.95 -43.29
CA LEU A 10 9.76 -11.11 -43.61
C LEU A 10 8.70 -10.81 -44.68
N THR A 11 8.10 -9.61 -44.63
CA THR A 11 7.00 -9.21 -45.51
C THR A 11 7.15 -7.75 -45.93
N PRO A 12 8.07 -7.41 -46.86
CA PRO A 12 8.32 -6.02 -47.26
C PRO A 12 7.06 -5.26 -47.70
N ASP A 13 6.21 -5.91 -48.50
CA ASP A 13 5.00 -5.30 -49.08
C ASP A 13 3.86 -5.11 -48.07
N HIS A 14 3.89 -5.85 -46.95
CA HIS A 14 2.81 -5.87 -45.95
C HIS A 14 3.34 -5.68 -44.51
N LYS A 15 4.49 -5.02 -44.37
CA LYS A 15 5.21 -4.87 -43.09
C LYS A 15 4.36 -4.24 -41.98
N GLU A 16 3.50 -3.29 -42.34
CA GLU A 16 2.57 -2.64 -41.41
C GLU A 16 1.49 -3.60 -40.89
N ALA A 17 0.92 -4.41 -41.79
CA ALA A 17 -0.09 -5.39 -41.45
C ALA A 17 0.50 -6.49 -40.55
N THR A 18 1.68 -7.01 -40.90
CA THR A 18 2.40 -8.00 -40.10
C THR A 18 2.73 -7.46 -38.71
N LEU A 19 3.25 -6.23 -38.60
CA LEU A 19 3.55 -5.62 -37.31
C LEU A 19 2.27 -5.44 -36.46
N SER A 20 1.18 -4.98 -37.08
CA SER A 20 -0.12 -4.82 -36.40
C SER A 20 -0.69 -6.15 -35.88
N LEU A 21 -0.56 -7.23 -36.67
CA LEU A 21 -1.04 -8.57 -36.31
C LEU A 21 -0.25 -9.12 -35.12
N VAL A 22 1.09 -9.09 -35.20
CA VAL A 22 1.97 -9.60 -34.15
C VAL A 22 1.72 -8.84 -32.85
N THR A 23 1.75 -7.51 -32.90
CA THR A 23 1.58 -6.67 -31.71
C THR A 23 0.17 -6.73 -31.14
N GLY A 24 -0.86 -6.81 -32.00
CA GLY A 24 -2.27 -6.96 -31.60
C GLY A 24 -2.55 -8.28 -30.88
N ILE A 25 -2.11 -9.41 -31.44
CA ILE A 25 -2.23 -10.72 -30.78
C ILE A 25 -1.44 -10.72 -29.46
N GLY A 26 -0.22 -10.17 -29.46
CA GLY A 26 0.58 -10.03 -28.25
C GLY A 26 -0.09 -9.16 -27.17
N ALA A 27 -0.79 -8.09 -27.55
CA ALA A 27 -1.56 -7.26 -26.63
C ALA A 27 -2.74 -8.02 -26.01
N ALA A 28 -3.43 -8.87 -26.79
CA ALA A 28 -4.47 -9.75 -26.27
C ALA A 28 -3.91 -10.74 -25.25
N VAL A 29 -2.75 -11.35 -25.53
CA VAL A 29 -2.04 -12.24 -24.57
C VAL A 29 -1.64 -11.48 -23.31
N SER A 30 -1.04 -10.29 -23.44
CA SER A 30 -0.64 -9.44 -22.30
C SER A 30 -1.83 -9.08 -21.40
N THR A 31 -2.98 -8.76 -22.00
CA THR A 31 -4.22 -8.39 -21.29
C THR A 31 -4.71 -9.53 -20.38
N LEU A 32 -4.50 -10.78 -20.77
CA LEU A 32 -4.85 -11.95 -19.97
C LEU A 32 -3.72 -12.37 -19.02
N ALA A 33 -2.47 -12.34 -19.48
CA ALA A 33 -1.33 -12.84 -18.74
C ALA A 33 -1.08 -12.05 -17.45
N ASN A 34 -1.17 -10.72 -17.49
CA ASN A 34 -0.86 -9.87 -16.35
C ASN A 34 -1.82 -10.12 -15.16
N PRO A 35 -3.16 -10.08 -15.33
CA PRO A 35 -4.09 -10.40 -14.25
C PRO A 35 -4.00 -11.84 -13.74
N LEU A 36 -3.83 -12.81 -14.64
CA LEU A 36 -3.72 -14.22 -14.27
C LEU A 36 -2.46 -14.46 -13.43
N ALA A 37 -1.30 -13.96 -13.87
CA ALA A 37 -0.06 -14.10 -13.12
C ALA A 37 -0.14 -13.40 -11.75
N GLY A 38 -0.77 -12.23 -11.67
CA GLY A 38 -1.03 -11.57 -10.38
C GLY A 38 -1.85 -12.47 -9.44
N ALA A 39 -2.98 -12.98 -9.92
CA ALA A 39 -3.90 -13.79 -9.12
C ALA A 39 -3.33 -15.15 -8.69
N PHE A 40 -2.58 -15.81 -9.57
CA PHE A 40 -1.96 -17.09 -9.25
C PHE A 40 -0.70 -16.92 -8.39
N SER A 41 0.07 -15.85 -8.61
CA SER A 41 1.20 -15.54 -7.74
C SER A 41 0.72 -15.30 -6.31
N ASP A 42 -0.39 -14.59 -6.07
CA ASP A 42 -0.97 -14.39 -4.73
C ASP A 42 -1.25 -15.68 -3.94
N ARG A 43 -1.38 -16.82 -4.63
CA ARG A 43 -1.80 -18.12 -4.07
C ARG A 43 -0.68 -19.15 -4.03
N THR A 44 0.51 -18.79 -4.49
CA THR A 44 1.61 -19.75 -4.64
C THR A 44 2.26 -20.03 -3.30
N THR A 45 2.28 -21.31 -2.90
CA THR A 45 2.84 -21.78 -1.61
C THR A 45 4.24 -22.41 -1.78
N SER A 46 5.06 -21.85 -2.68
CA SER A 46 6.40 -22.38 -2.93
C SER A 46 7.35 -22.08 -1.78
N ARG A 47 8.38 -22.93 -1.63
CA ARG A 47 9.45 -22.75 -0.63
C ARG A 47 10.31 -21.51 -0.90
N LEU A 48 10.36 -21.06 -2.15
CA LEU A 48 11.08 -19.86 -2.58
C LEU A 48 10.28 -18.56 -2.36
N GLY A 49 9.11 -18.65 -1.72
CA GLY A 49 8.18 -17.54 -1.57
C GLY A 49 7.04 -17.57 -2.59
N ARG A 50 6.22 -16.53 -2.55
CA ARG A 50 4.97 -16.40 -3.28
C ARG A 50 5.18 -15.90 -4.71
N ARG A 51 6.02 -14.89 -4.87
CA ARG A 51 6.26 -14.11 -6.09
C ARG A 51 7.43 -14.65 -6.90
N VAL A 52 8.47 -15.15 -6.23
CA VAL A 52 9.73 -15.59 -6.87
C VAL A 52 9.52 -16.68 -7.93
N PRO A 53 8.67 -17.71 -7.76
CA PRO A 53 8.45 -18.71 -8.81
C PRO A 53 7.84 -18.11 -10.09
N TRP A 54 6.92 -17.16 -9.96
CA TRP A 54 6.28 -16.48 -11.09
C TRP A 54 7.23 -15.50 -11.77
N LEU A 55 8.08 -14.85 -10.98
CA LEU A 55 9.15 -14.01 -11.48
C LEU A 55 10.16 -14.81 -12.31
N VAL A 56 10.66 -15.94 -11.78
CA VAL A 56 11.62 -16.80 -12.47
C VAL A 56 10.97 -17.46 -13.68
N GLY A 57 9.80 -18.06 -13.52
CA GLY A 57 9.07 -18.71 -14.61
C GLY A 57 8.72 -17.74 -15.74
N GLY A 58 8.19 -16.57 -15.41
CA GLY A 58 7.89 -15.52 -16.38
C GLY A 58 9.14 -15.03 -17.12
N THR A 59 10.26 -14.88 -16.41
CA THR A 59 11.53 -14.46 -16.99
C THR A 59 12.09 -15.51 -17.95
N VAL A 60 12.04 -16.80 -17.58
CA VAL A 60 12.47 -17.90 -18.46
C VAL A 60 11.59 -17.96 -19.70
N VAL A 61 10.26 -17.92 -19.56
CA VAL A 61 9.34 -17.94 -20.70
C VAL A 61 9.56 -16.72 -21.61
N GLY A 62 9.76 -15.53 -21.03
CA GLY A 62 10.04 -14.32 -21.79
C GLY A 62 11.37 -14.36 -22.54
N ALA A 63 12.44 -14.86 -21.90
CA ALA A 63 13.75 -15.03 -22.52
C ALA A 63 13.71 -16.09 -23.63
N LEU A 64 13.01 -17.21 -23.43
CA LEU A 64 12.76 -18.21 -24.48
C LEU A 64 11.96 -17.61 -25.64
N GLY A 65 10.96 -16.78 -25.38
CA GLY A 65 10.23 -16.04 -26.41
C GLY A 65 11.13 -15.13 -27.25
N LEU A 66 12.09 -14.44 -26.61
CA LEU A 66 13.10 -13.65 -27.31
C LEU A 66 14.04 -14.53 -28.17
N VAL A 67 14.43 -15.71 -27.69
CA VAL A 67 15.20 -16.69 -28.48
C VAL A 67 14.39 -17.19 -29.67
N VAL A 68 13.11 -17.50 -29.49
CA VAL A 68 12.21 -17.87 -30.60
C VAL A 68 12.11 -16.75 -31.63
N LEU A 69 11.99 -15.49 -31.21
CA LEU A 69 12.02 -14.33 -32.12
C LEU A 69 13.36 -14.19 -32.85
N ALA A 70 14.48 -14.50 -32.21
CA ALA A 70 15.80 -14.47 -32.82
C ALA A 70 15.93 -15.47 -33.97
N LEU A 71 15.20 -16.59 -33.90
CA LEU A 71 15.16 -17.67 -34.88
C LEU A 71 13.94 -17.59 -35.81
N ALA A 72 13.06 -16.59 -35.65
CA ALA A 72 11.82 -16.52 -36.40
C ALA A 72 12.05 -16.07 -37.85
N ASP A 73 11.89 -17.02 -38.76
CA ASP A 73 11.99 -16.91 -40.21
C ASP A 73 10.62 -16.78 -40.90
N THR A 74 9.53 -16.89 -40.14
CA THR A 74 8.16 -16.81 -40.66
C THR A 74 7.25 -16.02 -39.71
N VAL A 75 6.19 -15.43 -40.26
CA VAL A 75 5.22 -14.63 -39.49
C VAL A 75 4.57 -15.43 -38.35
N PRO A 76 4.14 -16.70 -38.52
CA PRO A 76 3.57 -17.47 -37.42
C PRO A 76 4.55 -17.70 -36.26
N VAL A 77 5.83 -17.96 -36.55
CA VAL A 77 6.87 -18.13 -35.51
C VAL A 77 7.14 -16.79 -34.81
N MET A 78 7.12 -15.68 -35.54
CA MET A 78 7.22 -14.34 -34.98
C MET A 78 6.04 -14.02 -34.03
N VAL A 79 4.80 -14.37 -34.42
CA VAL A 79 3.62 -14.24 -33.55
C VAL A 79 3.79 -15.10 -32.29
N LEU A 80 4.18 -16.37 -32.44
CA LEU A 80 4.40 -17.28 -31.31
C LEU A 80 5.45 -16.74 -30.34
N GLY A 81 6.61 -16.32 -30.86
CA GLY A 81 7.70 -15.74 -30.07
C GLY A 81 7.24 -14.50 -29.30
N TRP A 82 6.53 -13.58 -29.95
CA TRP A 82 6.00 -12.39 -29.29
C TRP A 82 4.93 -12.71 -28.23
N CYS A 83 4.07 -13.70 -28.48
CA CYS A 83 3.11 -14.20 -27.49
C CYS A 83 3.82 -14.76 -26.24
N LEU A 84 4.91 -15.51 -26.41
CA LEU A 84 5.72 -16.01 -25.30
C LEU A 84 6.37 -14.87 -24.52
N VAL A 85 6.95 -13.88 -25.23
CA VAL A 85 7.49 -12.67 -24.60
C VAL A 85 6.42 -11.96 -23.78
N GLN A 86 5.23 -11.75 -24.35
CA GLN A 86 4.14 -11.06 -23.68
C GLN A 86 3.61 -11.86 -22.49
N ALA A 87 3.43 -13.17 -22.60
CA ALA A 87 2.99 -14.00 -21.48
C ALA A 87 4.02 -14.02 -20.34
N GLY A 88 5.29 -14.24 -20.67
CA GLY A 88 6.38 -14.35 -19.70
C GLY A 88 6.68 -13.03 -18.99
N LEU A 89 6.99 -11.98 -19.75
CA LEU A 89 7.41 -10.70 -19.17
C LEU A 89 6.27 -9.98 -18.43
N ASN A 90 5.01 -10.15 -18.86
CA ASN A 90 3.88 -9.64 -18.06
C ASN A 90 3.73 -10.41 -16.74
N GLY A 91 4.05 -11.70 -16.71
CA GLY A 91 4.11 -12.47 -15.46
C GLY A 91 5.18 -11.95 -14.51
N THR A 92 6.38 -11.67 -15.01
CA THR A 92 7.47 -11.04 -14.25
C THR A 92 7.05 -9.66 -13.74
N LEU A 93 6.45 -8.83 -14.60
CA LEU A 93 5.97 -7.50 -14.24
C LEU A 93 4.89 -7.54 -13.14
N ALA A 94 3.93 -8.44 -13.25
CA ALA A 94 2.87 -8.63 -12.25
C ALA A 94 3.47 -9.02 -10.89
N ALA A 95 4.46 -9.92 -10.87
CA ALA A 95 5.14 -10.34 -9.64
C ALA A 95 5.97 -9.21 -9.01
N LEU A 96 6.72 -8.43 -9.81
CA LEU A 96 7.55 -7.31 -9.32
C LEU A 96 6.72 -6.16 -8.78
N THR A 97 5.69 -5.75 -9.52
CA THR A 97 4.82 -4.62 -9.11
C THR A 97 4.06 -4.94 -7.83
N ALA A 98 3.64 -6.19 -7.65
CA ALA A 98 3.02 -6.64 -6.41
C ALA A 98 4.00 -6.74 -5.22
N ALA A 99 5.30 -6.92 -5.46
CA ALA A 99 6.30 -6.97 -4.40
C ALA A 99 6.56 -5.59 -3.74
N VAL A 100 6.31 -4.49 -4.45
CA VAL A 100 6.49 -3.13 -3.92
C VAL A 100 5.62 -2.88 -2.66
N PRO A 101 4.29 -3.05 -2.69
CA PRO A 101 3.47 -2.86 -1.50
C PRO A 101 3.74 -3.91 -0.40
N ASP A 102 4.20 -5.12 -0.77
CA ASP A 102 4.51 -6.22 0.15
C ASP A 102 5.79 -5.94 0.96
N LEU A 103 6.81 -5.33 0.35
CA LEU A 103 8.14 -5.15 0.96
C LEU A 103 8.41 -3.73 1.44
N VAL A 104 7.71 -2.73 0.91
CA VAL A 104 7.99 -1.31 1.18
C VAL A 104 7.00 -0.73 2.21
N PRO A 105 7.52 -0.13 3.31
CA PRO A 105 6.70 0.60 4.29
C PRO A 105 5.83 1.68 3.63
N VAL A 106 4.64 1.92 4.19
CA VAL A 106 3.61 2.79 3.58
C VAL A 106 4.15 4.18 3.26
N GLU A 107 5.02 4.72 4.12
CA GLU A 107 5.62 6.04 4.02
C GLU A 107 6.58 6.17 2.83
N GLN A 108 7.19 5.06 2.39
CA GLN A 108 8.20 5.03 1.33
C GLN A 108 7.64 4.56 -0.02
N ARG A 109 6.40 4.05 -0.06
CA ARG A 109 5.80 3.50 -1.29
C ARG A 109 5.76 4.51 -2.42
N GLY A 110 5.44 5.78 -2.15
CA GLY A 110 5.42 6.83 -3.17
C GLY A 110 6.77 7.02 -3.86
N LEU A 111 7.87 7.05 -3.08
CA LEU A 111 9.23 7.16 -3.61
C LEU A 111 9.61 5.93 -4.44
N VAL A 112 9.38 4.73 -3.90
CA VAL A 112 9.74 3.49 -4.60
C VAL A 112 8.91 3.30 -5.88
N SER A 113 7.61 3.59 -5.84
CA SER A 113 6.76 3.58 -7.05
C SER A 113 7.22 4.61 -8.09
N GLY A 114 7.70 5.78 -7.66
CA GLY A 114 8.32 6.76 -8.55
C GLY A 114 9.58 6.23 -9.25
N VAL A 115 10.47 5.58 -8.49
CA VAL A 115 11.67 4.93 -9.05
C VAL A 115 11.29 3.83 -10.04
N VAL A 116 10.31 2.98 -9.72
CA VAL A 116 9.81 1.93 -10.62
C VAL A 116 9.27 2.52 -11.94
N GLY A 117 8.59 3.67 -11.89
CA GLY A 117 8.15 4.37 -13.10
C GLY A 117 9.32 4.87 -13.97
N MET A 118 10.37 5.42 -13.34
CA MET A 118 11.56 5.88 -14.05
C MET A 118 12.35 4.73 -14.69
N THR A 119 12.46 3.58 -14.02
CA THR A 119 13.17 2.41 -14.57
C THR A 119 12.48 1.85 -15.82
N GLN A 120 11.16 1.95 -15.93
CA GLN A 120 10.44 1.58 -17.15
C GLN A 120 10.85 2.46 -18.34
N THR A 121 10.96 3.77 -18.13
CA THR A 121 11.40 4.71 -19.17
C THR A 121 12.85 4.45 -19.58
N LEU A 122 13.73 4.21 -18.61
CA LEU A 122 15.11 3.81 -18.87
C LEU A 122 15.18 2.50 -19.65
N GLY A 123 14.32 1.53 -19.35
CA GLY A 123 14.23 0.26 -20.07
C GLY A 123 13.89 0.43 -21.55
N ILE A 124 13.00 1.36 -21.89
CA ILE A 124 12.67 1.69 -23.30
C ILE A 124 13.91 2.24 -24.03
N VAL A 125 14.64 3.15 -23.38
CA VAL A 125 15.88 3.74 -23.95
C VAL A 125 16.96 2.67 -24.13
N VAL A 126 17.23 1.87 -23.10
CA VAL A 126 18.23 0.79 -23.15
C VAL A 126 17.86 -0.24 -24.21
N GLY A 127 16.60 -0.66 -24.27
CA GLY A 127 16.13 -1.62 -25.27
C GLY A 127 16.24 -1.09 -26.70
N THR A 128 15.91 0.18 -26.91
CA THR A 128 16.07 0.85 -28.22
C THR A 128 17.56 0.98 -28.58
N GLY A 129 18.41 1.34 -27.61
CA GLY A 129 19.85 1.41 -27.79
C GLY A 129 20.47 0.06 -28.18
N VAL A 130 20.12 -1.02 -27.48
CA VAL A 130 20.56 -2.39 -27.85
C VAL A 130 20.12 -2.72 -29.27
N ALA A 131 18.87 -2.42 -29.62
CA ALA A 131 18.35 -2.70 -30.95
C ALA A 131 19.01 -1.87 -32.06
N THR A 132 19.63 -0.73 -31.74
CA THR A 132 20.32 0.17 -32.70
C THR A 132 21.81 -0.17 -32.81
N LEU A 133 22.44 -0.51 -31.68
CA LEU A 133 23.90 -0.69 -31.59
C LEU A 133 24.34 -2.13 -31.89
N VAL A 134 23.45 -3.11 -31.74
CA VAL A 134 23.76 -4.52 -32.01
C VAL A 134 23.42 -4.83 -33.46
N ALA A 135 24.42 -5.29 -34.21
CA ALA A 135 24.24 -5.68 -35.60
C ALA A 135 23.28 -6.88 -35.72
N GLY A 136 22.23 -6.70 -36.51
CA GLY A 136 21.26 -7.74 -36.85
C GLY A 136 20.19 -7.99 -35.77
N THR A 137 19.00 -8.34 -36.23
CA THR A 137 17.83 -8.59 -35.37
C THR A 137 18.05 -9.77 -34.42
N THR A 138 18.64 -10.86 -34.90
CA THR A 138 18.94 -12.06 -34.09
C THR A 138 19.87 -11.72 -32.91
N GLY A 139 20.97 -11.01 -33.16
CA GLY A 139 21.91 -10.62 -32.11
C GLY A 139 21.25 -9.74 -31.04
N ALA A 140 20.46 -8.76 -31.47
CA ALA A 140 19.75 -7.86 -30.56
C ALA A 140 18.74 -8.61 -29.67
N TYR A 141 17.97 -9.57 -30.21
CA TYR A 141 17.06 -10.39 -29.41
C TYR A 141 17.79 -11.24 -28.36
N LEU A 142 18.92 -11.85 -28.72
CA LEU A 142 19.73 -12.66 -27.79
C LEU A 142 20.33 -11.80 -26.67
N VAL A 143 20.83 -10.61 -26.99
CA VAL A 143 21.33 -9.66 -25.98
C VAL A 143 20.20 -9.25 -25.02
N LEU A 144 19.00 -8.97 -25.52
CA LEU A 144 17.84 -8.67 -24.67
C LEU A 144 17.44 -9.85 -23.79
N ALA A 145 17.51 -11.09 -24.31
CA ALA A 145 17.20 -12.30 -23.53
C ALA A 145 18.16 -12.43 -22.32
N VAL A 146 19.46 -12.22 -22.55
CA VAL A 146 20.47 -12.21 -21.48
C VAL A 146 20.23 -11.06 -20.50
N LEU A 147 19.95 -9.85 -21.01
CA LEU A 147 19.71 -8.68 -20.18
C LEU A 147 18.52 -8.86 -19.23
N VAL A 148 17.41 -9.42 -19.73
CA VAL A 148 16.21 -9.68 -18.91
C VAL A 148 16.53 -10.65 -17.78
N VAL A 149 17.23 -11.76 -18.07
CA VAL A 149 17.65 -12.72 -17.04
C VAL A 149 18.56 -12.04 -16.02
N ALA A 150 19.60 -11.35 -16.50
CA ALA A 150 20.57 -10.65 -15.65
C ALA A 150 19.94 -9.56 -14.77
N ALA A 151 18.92 -8.84 -15.26
CA ALA A 151 18.22 -7.80 -14.50
C ALA A 151 17.38 -8.39 -13.35
N VAL A 152 16.84 -9.60 -13.54
CA VAL A 152 16.00 -10.28 -12.54
C VAL A 152 16.83 -11.04 -11.51
N THR A 153 18.02 -11.54 -11.89
CA THR A 153 18.88 -12.36 -11.02
C THR A 153 19.19 -11.71 -9.66
N PRO A 154 19.61 -10.43 -9.54
CA PRO A 154 19.89 -9.81 -8.25
C PRO A 154 18.68 -9.79 -7.31
N PHE A 155 17.48 -9.62 -7.88
CA PHE A 155 16.24 -9.64 -7.09
C PHE A 155 15.96 -11.05 -6.58
N VAL A 156 16.03 -12.07 -7.44
CA VAL A 156 15.82 -13.49 -7.06
C VAL A 156 16.81 -13.95 -5.98
N LEU A 157 18.08 -13.59 -6.11
CA LEU A 157 19.13 -13.99 -5.17
C LEU A 157 19.00 -13.29 -3.81
N ARG A 158 18.36 -12.12 -3.75
CA ARG A 158 18.18 -11.34 -2.51
C ARG A 158 16.75 -11.39 -1.96
N SER A 159 15.79 -11.91 -2.71
CA SER A 159 14.38 -11.90 -2.32
C SER A 159 14.16 -12.85 -1.16
N MET A 160 13.91 -12.28 0.03
CA MET A 160 13.45 -12.98 1.23
C MET A 160 11.92 -13.10 1.23
N ASP A 161 11.36 -13.52 0.10
CA ASP A 161 9.90 -13.61 -0.04
C ASP A 161 9.36 -14.72 0.86
N ARG A 162 8.34 -14.41 1.67
CA ARG A 162 7.88 -15.31 2.74
C ARG A 162 6.96 -16.38 2.15
N PRO A 163 7.23 -17.68 2.37
CA PRO A 163 6.34 -18.75 1.94
C PRO A 163 4.97 -18.64 2.63
N LEU A 164 3.88 -18.81 1.87
CA LEU A 164 2.55 -18.96 2.46
C LEU A 164 2.38 -20.34 3.09
N PRO A 165 1.83 -20.44 4.33
CA PRO A 165 1.45 -21.71 4.93
C PRO A 165 0.40 -22.44 4.09
N ARG A 166 0.64 -23.73 3.82
CA ARG A 166 -0.31 -24.58 3.10
C ARG A 166 -1.56 -24.78 3.96
N GLY A 167 -2.72 -24.27 3.51
CA GLY A 167 -4.02 -24.51 4.17
C GLY A 167 -4.93 -23.29 4.38
N HIS A 168 -4.49 -22.07 4.03
CA HIS A 168 -5.27 -20.83 4.25
C HIS A 168 -5.95 -20.26 3.00
N LEU A 169 -6.03 -21.01 1.90
CA LEU A 169 -6.59 -20.50 0.64
C LEU A 169 -8.07 -20.89 0.52
N PRO A 170 -9.00 -19.93 0.48
CA PRO A 170 -10.40 -20.23 0.24
C PRO A 170 -10.57 -20.82 -1.17
N PRO A 171 -11.45 -21.83 -1.37
CA PRO A 171 -11.72 -22.39 -2.67
C PRO A 171 -12.39 -21.34 -3.56
N THR A 172 -11.71 -20.89 -4.61
CA THR A 172 -12.29 -19.93 -5.56
C THR A 172 -12.86 -20.64 -6.76
N ARG A 173 -14.14 -20.42 -7.05
CA ARG A 173 -14.72 -20.77 -8.35
C ARG A 173 -14.17 -19.81 -9.40
N VAL A 174 -13.76 -20.33 -10.55
CA VAL A 174 -13.28 -19.53 -11.70
C VAL A 174 -14.31 -18.47 -12.10
N ALA A 175 -15.61 -18.79 -11.97
CA ALA A 175 -16.70 -17.85 -12.23
C ALA A 175 -16.66 -16.62 -11.30
N ASP A 176 -16.38 -16.79 -10.01
CA ASP A 176 -16.33 -15.67 -9.05
C ASP A 176 -15.08 -14.82 -9.27
N PHE A 177 -13.97 -15.45 -9.69
CA PHE A 177 -12.77 -14.76 -10.12
C PHE A 177 -13.00 -13.88 -11.36
N LEU A 178 -13.63 -14.43 -12.40
CA LEU A 178 -13.95 -13.68 -13.64
C LEU A 178 -14.95 -12.55 -13.40
N ARG A 179 -15.98 -12.77 -12.56
CA ARG A 179 -16.90 -11.69 -12.13
C ARG A 179 -16.16 -10.58 -11.37
N GLY A 180 -15.05 -10.91 -10.72
CA GLY A 180 -14.16 -9.94 -10.07
C GLY A 180 -13.61 -8.88 -11.03
N PHE A 181 -13.36 -9.21 -12.30
CA PHE A 181 -12.79 -8.27 -13.28
C PHE A 181 -13.79 -7.28 -13.86
N TRP A 182 -15.08 -7.57 -13.78
CA TRP A 182 -16.10 -6.71 -14.37
C TRP A 182 -16.60 -5.66 -13.36
N ILE A 183 -16.42 -4.38 -13.70
CA ILE A 183 -17.03 -3.25 -13.01
C ILE A 183 -18.04 -2.64 -13.98
N SER A 184 -19.31 -2.64 -13.62
CA SER A 184 -20.38 -2.14 -14.50
C SER A 184 -20.19 -0.65 -14.81
N PRO A 185 -19.94 -0.27 -16.08
CA PRO A 185 -19.72 1.13 -16.46
C PRO A 185 -20.93 2.02 -16.17
N ARG A 186 -22.13 1.45 -16.21
CA ARG A 186 -23.39 2.15 -15.93
C ARG A 186 -23.56 2.48 -14.44
N GLN A 187 -23.06 1.64 -13.55
CA GLN A 187 -23.15 1.85 -12.11
C GLN A 187 -22.02 2.75 -11.59
N HIS A 188 -20.87 2.75 -12.28
CA HIS A 188 -19.69 3.53 -11.93
C HIS A 188 -19.20 4.37 -13.12
N PRO A 189 -19.92 5.44 -13.50
CA PRO A 189 -19.61 6.23 -14.68
C PRO A 189 -18.24 6.93 -14.58
N ASP A 190 -17.84 7.37 -13.37
CA ASP A 190 -16.53 8.01 -13.17
C ASP A 190 -15.37 7.04 -13.42
N PHE A 191 -15.52 5.78 -13.01
CA PHE A 191 -14.54 4.72 -13.31
C PHE A 191 -14.49 4.44 -14.82
N ALA A 192 -15.65 4.40 -15.48
CA ALA A 192 -15.72 4.20 -16.92
C ALA A 192 -14.99 5.31 -17.69
N TRP A 193 -15.15 6.57 -17.29
CA TRP A 193 -14.43 7.70 -17.89
C TRP A 193 -12.92 7.66 -17.60
N ALA A 194 -12.52 7.32 -16.38
CA ALA A 194 -11.10 7.15 -16.04
C ALA A 194 -10.45 6.03 -16.87
N TRP A 195 -11.15 4.92 -17.06
CA TRP A 195 -10.68 3.82 -17.90
C TRP A 195 -10.62 4.23 -19.38
N ALA A 196 -11.66 4.89 -19.89
CA ALA A 196 -11.73 5.32 -21.29
C ALA A 196 -10.63 6.32 -21.63
N THR A 197 -10.37 7.30 -20.75
CA THR A 197 -9.27 8.26 -20.94
C THR A 197 -7.91 7.59 -20.93
N ARG A 198 -7.69 6.60 -20.04
CA ARG A 198 -6.47 5.78 -20.04
C ARG A 198 -6.29 4.97 -21.30
N PHE A 199 -7.36 4.35 -21.76
CA PHE A 199 -7.35 3.58 -23.00
C PHE A 199 -6.98 4.47 -24.19
N LEU A 200 -7.64 5.62 -24.34
CA LEU A 200 -7.37 6.56 -25.43
C LEU A 200 -5.96 7.15 -25.37
N ALA A 201 -5.49 7.58 -24.19
CA ALA A 201 -4.13 8.09 -24.02
C ALA A 201 -3.07 7.03 -24.33
N THR A 202 -3.28 5.80 -23.87
CA THR A 202 -2.36 4.69 -24.15
C THR A 202 -2.33 4.35 -25.64
N ILE A 203 -3.47 4.37 -26.32
CA ILE A 203 -3.55 4.15 -27.78
C ILE A 203 -2.83 5.26 -28.54
N ALA A 204 -3.10 6.52 -28.21
CA ALA A 204 -2.46 7.66 -28.85
C ALA A 204 -0.92 7.57 -28.74
N ASN A 205 -0.43 7.24 -27.53
CA ASN A 205 1.00 7.02 -27.32
C ASN A 205 1.54 5.79 -28.07
N SER A 206 0.81 4.68 -28.05
CA SER A 206 1.22 3.43 -28.70
C SER A 206 1.34 3.59 -30.21
N ILE A 207 0.38 4.25 -30.86
CA ILE A 207 0.43 4.47 -32.32
C ILE A 207 1.68 5.27 -32.72
N CYS A 208 1.95 6.38 -32.02
CA CYS A 208 3.08 7.25 -32.34
C CYS A 208 4.45 6.57 -32.12
N THR A 209 4.54 5.69 -31.12
CA THR A 209 5.82 5.04 -30.76
C THR A 209 6.05 3.73 -31.51
N MET A 210 5.00 2.96 -31.79
CA MET A 210 5.14 1.63 -32.37
C MET A 210 5.45 1.67 -33.88
N TYR A 211 4.91 2.65 -34.60
CA TYR A 211 5.14 2.86 -36.04
C TYR A 211 6.26 3.87 -36.35
N LEU A 212 6.97 4.35 -35.32
CA LEU A 212 7.98 5.40 -35.46
C LEU A 212 9.09 5.03 -36.46
N LEU A 213 9.50 3.77 -36.48
CA LEU A 213 10.50 3.28 -37.43
C LEU A 213 10.02 3.46 -38.88
N PHE A 214 8.81 2.99 -39.20
CA PHE A 214 8.25 3.10 -40.54
C PHE A 214 7.97 4.55 -40.93
N PHE A 215 7.54 5.38 -39.99
CA PHE A 215 7.39 6.82 -40.21
C PHE A 215 8.72 7.48 -40.61
N LEU A 216 9.82 7.16 -39.92
CA LEU A 216 11.13 7.69 -40.26
C LEU A 216 11.68 7.14 -41.58
N THR A 217 11.44 5.86 -41.88
CA THR A 217 11.89 5.22 -43.11
C THR A 217 11.11 5.71 -44.35
N ASP A 218 9.77 5.68 -44.30
CA ASP A 218 8.94 5.81 -45.50
C ASP A 218 8.47 7.26 -45.74
N ALA A 219 8.10 7.96 -44.66
CA ALA A 219 7.54 9.31 -44.74
C ALA A 219 8.62 10.39 -44.63
N VAL A 220 9.42 10.38 -43.55
CA VAL A 220 10.48 11.39 -43.35
C VAL A 220 11.71 11.10 -44.22
N ARG A 221 11.99 9.82 -44.50
CA ARG A 221 13.10 9.34 -45.32
C ARG A 221 14.47 9.80 -44.83
N VAL A 222 14.72 9.63 -43.53
CA VAL A 222 16.05 9.88 -42.95
C VAL A 222 17.05 8.80 -43.38
N ASP A 223 18.33 9.16 -43.51
CA ASP A 223 19.39 8.25 -43.93
C ASP A 223 19.59 7.07 -42.95
N ASP A 224 19.47 7.35 -41.64
CA ASP A 224 19.58 6.36 -40.57
C ASP A 224 18.31 6.37 -39.68
N PRO A 225 17.28 5.60 -40.04
CA PRO A 225 16.04 5.52 -39.27
C PRO A 225 16.23 4.92 -37.88
N GLU A 226 17.18 4.00 -37.69
CA GLU A 226 17.41 3.32 -36.41
C GLU A 226 17.98 4.28 -35.38
N LEU A 227 19.03 5.02 -35.75
CA LEU A 227 19.57 6.12 -34.94
C LEU A 227 18.50 7.20 -34.70
N GLY A 228 17.69 7.51 -35.72
CA GLY A 228 16.56 8.42 -35.58
C GLY A 228 15.56 7.99 -34.51
N VAL A 229 15.16 6.71 -34.49
CA VAL A 229 14.28 6.16 -33.44
C VAL A 229 14.92 6.30 -32.06
N LEU A 230 16.21 6.01 -31.92
CA LEU A 230 16.93 6.15 -30.65
C LEU A 230 16.95 7.60 -30.15
N VAL A 231 17.28 8.56 -31.02
CA VAL A 231 17.30 10.00 -30.69
C VAL A 231 15.93 10.49 -30.26
N LEU A 232 14.88 10.15 -31.01
CA LEU A 232 13.50 10.55 -30.66
C LEU A 232 13.03 9.89 -29.37
N THR A 233 13.40 8.63 -29.12
CA THR A 233 13.06 7.92 -27.88
C THR A 233 13.73 8.54 -26.66
N LEU A 234 15.01 8.94 -26.78
CA LEU A 234 15.73 9.66 -25.72
C LEU A 234 15.08 11.01 -25.40
N LEU A 235 14.74 11.78 -26.44
CA LEU A 235 14.10 13.08 -26.30
C LEU A 235 12.72 12.97 -25.67
N TYR A 236 11.90 12.04 -26.16
CA TYR A 236 10.59 11.68 -25.61
C TYR A 236 10.70 11.28 -24.13
N ALA A 237 11.63 10.37 -23.79
CA ALA A 237 11.85 9.87 -22.45
C ALA A 237 12.24 10.99 -21.46
N ALA A 238 13.17 11.87 -21.87
CA ALA A 238 13.59 13.00 -21.05
C ALA A 238 12.41 13.95 -20.78
N CYS A 239 11.66 14.31 -21.81
CA CYS A 239 10.49 15.20 -21.69
C CYS A 239 9.39 14.56 -20.83
N LEU A 240 9.16 13.26 -20.98
CA LEU A 240 8.20 12.49 -20.18
C LEU A 240 8.54 12.53 -18.69
N VAL A 241 9.79 12.24 -18.32
CA VAL A 241 10.21 12.22 -16.91
C VAL A 241 10.09 13.61 -16.29
N VAL A 242 10.61 14.64 -16.96
CA VAL A 242 10.56 16.02 -16.46
C VAL A 242 9.12 16.49 -16.28
N SER A 243 8.29 16.32 -17.31
CA SER A 243 6.88 16.75 -17.27
C SER A 243 6.07 15.96 -16.25
N ALA A 244 6.30 14.66 -16.07
CA ALA A 244 5.62 13.85 -15.07
C ALA A 244 5.91 14.32 -13.64
N ILE A 245 7.16 14.64 -13.33
CA ILE A 245 7.55 15.17 -12.01
C ILE A 245 6.89 16.53 -11.76
N VAL A 246 7.02 17.46 -12.72
CA VAL A 246 6.49 18.83 -12.58
C VAL A 246 4.96 18.81 -12.47
N ALA A 247 4.28 18.09 -13.36
CA ALA A 247 2.82 17.99 -13.36
C ALA A 247 2.29 17.28 -12.12
N GLY A 248 2.99 16.26 -11.60
CA GLY A 248 2.64 15.59 -10.35
C GLY A 248 2.66 16.55 -9.17
N MET A 249 3.74 17.31 -9.01
CA MET A 249 3.88 18.33 -7.97
C MET A 249 2.78 19.41 -8.06
N TRP A 250 2.46 19.87 -9.26
CA TRP A 250 1.44 20.91 -9.46
C TRP A 250 0.03 20.37 -9.22
N SER A 251 -0.25 19.17 -9.69
CA SER A 251 -1.55 18.53 -9.52
C SER A 251 -1.82 18.22 -8.04
N ASP A 252 -0.80 17.80 -7.29
CA ASP A 252 -0.90 17.58 -5.85
C ASP A 252 -1.17 18.87 -5.08
N ARG A 253 -0.48 19.96 -5.44
CA ARG A 253 -0.69 21.28 -4.83
C ARG A 253 -2.09 21.84 -5.07
N LEU A 254 -2.62 21.66 -6.28
CA LEU A 254 -3.94 22.18 -6.65
C LEU A 254 -5.09 21.25 -6.21
N GLY A 255 -4.79 19.99 -5.88
CA GLY A 255 -5.79 19.00 -5.45
C GLY A 255 -6.80 18.61 -6.55
N VAL A 256 -6.54 18.97 -7.81
CA VAL A 256 -7.43 18.70 -8.95
C VAL A 256 -6.68 17.92 -10.04
N ARG A 257 -7.32 16.86 -10.56
CA ARG A 257 -6.72 15.95 -11.56
C ARG A 257 -7.29 16.14 -12.97
N LYS A 258 -8.59 16.39 -13.07
CA LYS A 258 -9.33 16.47 -14.35
C LYS A 258 -8.72 17.46 -15.37
N PRO A 259 -8.29 18.68 -14.99
CA PRO A 259 -7.71 19.61 -15.96
C PRO A 259 -6.40 19.11 -16.58
N PHE A 260 -5.56 18.43 -15.79
CA PHE A 260 -4.29 17.88 -16.27
C PHE A 260 -4.51 16.80 -17.34
N VAL A 261 -5.53 15.94 -17.17
CA VAL A 261 -5.91 14.93 -18.17
C VAL A 261 -6.40 15.56 -19.48
N MET A 262 -7.15 16.66 -19.39
CA MET A 262 -7.62 17.38 -20.58
C MET A 262 -6.46 18.04 -21.33
N VAL A 263 -5.57 18.71 -20.60
CA VAL A 263 -4.37 19.35 -21.17
C VAL A 263 -3.47 18.29 -21.80
N SER A 264 -3.20 17.17 -21.12
CA SER A 264 -2.38 16.09 -21.68
C SER A 264 -2.97 15.55 -22.98
N GLY A 265 -4.30 15.33 -23.03
CA GLY A 265 -4.97 14.86 -24.24
C GLY A 265 -4.82 15.85 -25.41
N LEU A 266 -4.99 17.14 -25.16
CA LEU A 266 -4.81 18.19 -26.19
C LEU A 266 -3.37 18.25 -26.69
N VAL A 267 -2.39 18.20 -25.78
CA VAL A 267 -0.96 18.20 -26.11
C VAL A 267 -0.60 16.97 -26.94
N MET A 268 -1.00 15.76 -26.52
CA MET A 268 -0.75 14.53 -27.28
C MET A 268 -1.41 14.56 -28.66
N SER A 269 -2.63 15.10 -28.76
CA SER A 269 -3.33 15.25 -30.05
C SER A 269 -2.58 16.21 -30.98
N SER A 270 -2.02 17.30 -30.45
CA SER A 270 -1.22 18.23 -31.25
C SER A 270 0.06 17.59 -31.80
N ALA A 271 0.71 16.70 -31.05
CA ALA A 271 1.84 15.92 -31.55
C ALA A 271 1.42 15.00 -32.70
N ALA A 272 0.30 14.29 -32.57
CA ALA A 272 -0.21 13.41 -33.62
C ALA A 272 -0.55 14.20 -34.90
N VAL A 273 -1.20 15.36 -34.77
CA VAL A 273 -1.52 16.24 -35.91
C VAL A 273 -0.24 16.78 -36.57
N LEU A 274 0.74 17.21 -35.78
CA LEU A 274 2.03 17.70 -36.30
C LEU A 274 2.73 16.60 -37.11
N LEU A 275 2.85 15.39 -36.56
CA LEU A 275 3.51 14.26 -37.23
C LEU A 275 2.75 13.80 -38.48
N ALA A 276 1.41 13.91 -38.48
CA ALA A 276 0.59 13.56 -39.63
C ALA A 276 0.74 14.56 -40.79
N LEU A 277 0.80 15.87 -40.48
CA LEU A 277 0.81 16.94 -41.49
C LEU A 277 2.22 17.32 -41.95
N VAL A 278 3.21 17.29 -41.06
CA VAL A 278 4.56 17.77 -41.32
C VAL A 278 5.55 16.61 -41.14
N GLN A 279 5.81 15.92 -42.24
CA GLN A 279 6.62 14.70 -42.28
C GLN A 279 8.11 15.03 -42.49
N THR A 280 8.69 15.86 -41.62
CA THR A 280 10.11 16.25 -41.69
C THR A 280 10.85 15.92 -40.41
N TRP A 281 12.18 15.76 -40.48
CA TRP A 281 13.00 15.45 -39.31
C TRP A 281 12.87 16.48 -38.17
N PRO A 282 12.91 17.81 -38.42
CA PRO A 282 12.67 18.80 -37.37
C PRO A 282 11.28 18.69 -36.74
N ALA A 283 10.25 18.41 -37.55
CA ALA A 283 8.89 18.20 -37.04
C ALA A 283 8.80 16.91 -36.19
N ALA A 284 9.54 15.87 -36.53
CA ALA A 284 9.64 14.65 -35.72
C ALA A 284 10.28 14.92 -34.35
N LEU A 285 11.36 15.71 -34.29
CA LEU A 285 11.99 16.15 -33.03
C LEU A 285 11.00 16.93 -32.14
N VAL A 286 10.30 17.90 -32.72
CA VAL A 286 9.28 18.69 -32.01
C VAL A 286 8.12 17.79 -31.56
N GLY A 287 7.67 16.88 -32.43
CA GLY A 287 6.63 15.91 -32.13
C GLY A 287 6.99 15.00 -30.95
N ALA A 288 8.23 14.53 -30.87
CA ALA A 288 8.71 13.72 -29.74
C ALA A 288 8.71 14.49 -28.41
N VAL A 289 9.09 15.78 -28.43
CA VAL A 289 9.00 16.66 -27.25
C VAL A 289 7.54 16.83 -26.81
N ILE A 290 6.66 17.22 -27.75
CA ILE A 290 5.25 17.47 -27.44
C ILE A 290 4.58 16.19 -26.93
N LEU A 291 4.82 15.05 -27.58
CA LEU A 291 4.26 13.75 -27.16
C LEU A 291 4.79 13.35 -25.78
N GLY A 292 6.10 13.51 -25.54
CA GLY A 292 6.73 13.21 -24.26
C GLY A 292 6.15 14.06 -23.12
N VAL A 293 6.01 15.37 -23.33
CA VAL A 293 5.37 16.28 -22.37
C VAL A 293 3.90 15.89 -22.13
N GLY A 294 3.14 15.65 -23.20
CA GLY A 294 1.72 15.27 -23.09
C GLY A 294 1.52 13.98 -22.29
N TYR A 295 2.27 12.93 -22.64
CA TYR A 295 2.15 11.64 -21.97
C TYR A 295 2.72 11.66 -20.54
N GLY A 296 3.76 12.46 -20.28
CA GLY A 296 4.28 12.65 -18.93
C GLY A 296 3.28 13.36 -18.00
N ILE A 297 2.60 14.41 -18.48
CA ILE A 297 1.50 15.06 -17.72
C ILE A 297 0.39 14.04 -17.41
N TYR A 298 0.03 13.19 -18.38
CA TYR A 298 -0.98 12.14 -18.19
C TYR A 298 -0.57 11.14 -17.10
N LEU A 299 0.66 10.59 -17.19
CA LEU A 299 1.19 9.61 -16.24
C LEU A 299 1.23 10.15 -14.80
N ALA A 300 1.49 11.45 -14.61
CA ALA A 300 1.55 12.07 -13.30
C ALA A 300 0.24 11.98 -12.51
N VAL A 301 -0.91 11.96 -13.20
CA VAL A 301 -2.24 11.99 -12.58
C VAL A 301 -3.01 10.68 -12.70
N ASP A 302 -2.62 9.82 -13.65
CA ASP A 302 -3.32 8.57 -14.00
C ASP A 302 -3.51 7.61 -12.81
N PHE A 303 -2.45 7.30 -12.07
CA PHE A 303 -2.53 6.38 -10.93
C PHE A 303 -3.43 6.91 -9.80
N ALA A 304 -3.32 8.22 -9.51
CA ALA A 304 -4.14 8.89 -8.52
C ALA A 304 -5.62 8.95 -8.94
N LEU A 305 -5.89 9.17 -10.23
CA LEU A 305 -7.26 9.24 -10.77
C LEU A 305 -7.98 7.90 -10.59
N ILE A 306 -7.38 6.80 -11.02
CA ILE A 306 -8.00 5.46 -10.95
C ILE A 306 -8.27 5.02 -9.52
N THR A 307 -7.33 5.26 -8.61
CA THR A 307 -7.47 4.86 -7.21
C THR A 307 -8.60 5.61 -6.48
N GLN A 308 -8.87 6.87 -6.86
CA GLN A 308 -9.94 7.67 -6.26
C GLN A 308 -11.35 7.26 -6.73
N VAL A 309 -11.49 6.87 -8.00
CA VAL A 309 -12.79 6.49 -8.60
C VAL A 309 -13.16 5.01 -8.39
N LEU A 310 -12.27 4.22 -7.80
CA LEU A 310 -12.52 2.81 -7.46
C LEU A 310 -13.63 2.68 -6.38
N PRO A 311 -14.58 1.72 -6.54
CA PRO A 311 -15.65 1.50 -5.56
C PRO A 311 -15.14 1.14 -4.15
N PRO A 312 -15.89 1.45 -3.07
CA PRO A 312 -15.42 1.37 -1.68
C PRO A 312 -14.92 0.02 -1.14
N GLY A 313 -15.11 -1.10 -1.86
CA GLY A 313 -14.57 -2.42 -1.48
C GLY A 313 -13.28 -2.82 -2.19
N ARG A 314 -12.77 -1.98 -3.12
CA ARG A 314 -11.62 -2.31 -3.99
C ARG A 314 -10.52 -1.25 -3.98
N ARG A 315 -10.60 -0.27 -3.07
CA ARG A 315 -9.54 0.71 -2.88
C ARG A 315 -8.34 0.06 -2.16
N PRO A 316 -7.09 0.32 -2.59
CA PRO A 316 -5.91 -0.12 -1.85
C PRO A 316 -5.96 0.43 -0.41
N GLY A 317 -6.00 -0.46 0.58
CA GLY A 317 -6.11 -0.10 2.01
C GLY A 317 -7.52 0.07 2.56
N ALA A 318 -8.57 -0.06 1.75
CA ALA A 318 -9.93 -0.17 2.28
C ALA A 318 -10.13 -1.60 2.84
N ARG A 319 -10.43 -1.70 4.13
CA ARG A 319 -10.97 -2.95 4.69
C ARG A 319 -12.26 -3.27 3.95
N PRO A 320 -12.52 -4.54 3.59
CA PRO A 320 -13.72 -4.90 2.85
C PRO A 320 -14.96 -4.53 3.67
N GLY A 321 -15.60 -3.43 3.29
CA GLY A 321 -16.87 -3.01 3.84
C GLY A 321 -17.94 -3.94 3.31
N GLY A 322 -18.56 -4.71 4.21
CA GLY A 322 -19.72 -5.55 3.90
C GLY A 322 -20.77 -4.74 3.15
N HIS A 323 -21.23 -5.29 2.03
CA HIS A 323 -22.34 -4.76 1.26
C HIS A 323 -23.58 -4.62 2.15
N GLN A 324 -23.82 -3.41 2.67
CA GLN A 324 -25.08 -3.07 3.31
C GLN A 324 -26.17 -2.99 2.26
N HIS A 325 -26.85 -4.13 2.02
CA HIS A 325 -28.18 -4.09 1.46
C HIS A 325 -29.06 -3.26 2.40
N ARG A 326 -29.52 -2.10 1.92
CA ARG A 326 -30.63 -1.36 2.54
C ARG A 326 -31.88 -2.24 2.49
N GLN A 327 -32.08 -3.07 3.51
CA GLN A 327 -33.38 -3.68 3.77
C GLN A 327 -34.19 -2.70 4.63
N ARG A 328 -35.35 -2.30 4.11
CA ARG A 328 -36.36 -1.54 4.87
C ARG A 328 -36.86 -2.43 6.02
N PRO A 329 -37.09 -1.90 7.24
CA PRO A 329 -37.61 -2.72 8.33
C PRO A 329 -39.07 -3.09 8.05
N ALA A 330 -39.40 -4.38 8.16
CA ALA A 330 -40.78 -4.83 8.29
C ALA A 330 -41.35 -4.46 9.67
N PRO A 331 -42.67 -4.26 9.83
CA PRO A 331 -43.26 -3.90 11.12
C PRO A 331 -43.23 -5.11 12.07
N GLY A 332 -42.67 -4.93 13.27
CA GLY A 332 -42.60 -5.98 14.29
C GLY A 332 -43.97 -6.26 14.94
N PRO A 333 -44.25 -7.51 15.38
CA PRO A 333 -45.39 -7.78 16.23
C PRO A 333 -45.10 -7.41 17.70
N ARG A 334 -46.17 -6.97 18.35
CA ARG A 334 -46.23 -6.38 19.69
C ARG A 334 -45.72 -7.31 20.80
N ALA A 335 -45.06 -6.68 21.77
CA ALA A 335 -44.64 -7.27 23.04
C ALA A 335 -45.82 -7.89 23.81
N ARG A 336 -45.60 -9.07 24.39
CA ARG A 336 -46.35 -9.59 25.52
C ARG A 336 -45.44 -9.71 26.73
N THR A 337 -45.74 -8.87 27.71
CA THR A 337 -45.24 -8.89 29.08
C THR A 337 -45.63 -10.20 29.78
N ARG A 338 -44.66 -10.89 30.39
CA ARG A 338 -44.91 -11.80 31.51
C ARG A 338 -43.96 -11.46 32.65
N ARG A 339 -44.56 -11.18 33.82
CA ARG A 339 -43.92 -11.01 35.13
C ARG A 339 -43.45 -12.37 35.68
N PRO A 340 -42.50 -12.39 36.64
CA PRO A 340 -41.85 -13.59 37.12
C PRO A 340 -42.61 -14.21 38.29
N ASP A 341 -42.62 -15.55 38.36
CA ASP A 341 -43.02 -16.29 39.56
C ASP A 341 -41.80 -16.89 40.26
N HIS A 342 -41.81 -16.72 41.57
CA HIS A 342 -40.86 -17.25 42.54
C HIS A 342 -40.96 -18.78 42.63
N HIS A 343 -39.81 -19.46 42.71
CA HIS A 343 -39.68 -20.69 43.47
C HIS A 343 -38.35 -20.73 44.22
N VAL A 344 -38.47 -21.05 45.50
CA VAL A 344 -37.40 -21.21 46.50
C VAL A 344 -37.03 -22.69 46.60
N VAL A 345 -35.77 -22.93 47.01
CA VAL A 345 -35.22 -24.00 47.85
C VAL A 345 -34.04 -24.71 47.19
N GLY A 346 -32.89 -24.71 47.89
CA GLY A 346 -31.80 -25.65 47.67
C GLY A 346 -30.44 -25.15 48.16
N GLU A 347 -30.21 -25.22 49.48
CA GLU A 347 -28.87 -25.13 50.07
C GLU A 347 -27.94 -26.21 49.50
N ALA A 348 -26.71 -25.84 49.13
CA ALA A 348 -25.61 -26.79 49.01
C ALA A 348 -24.28 -26.13 49.42
N ARG A 349 -23.66 -26.77 50.42
CA ARG A 349 -22.43 -26.42 51.12
C ARG A 349 -21.18 -26.58 50.24
N HIS A 350 -20.15 -25.81 50.60
CA HIS A 350 -18.71 -26.08 50.49
C HIS A 350 -18.14 -26.81 49.25
N ALA A 351 -17.37 -26.07 48.45
CA ALA A 351 -16.14 -26.60 47.85
C ALA A 351 -15.12 -25.47 47.58
N ARG A 352 -14.19 -25.28 48.54
CA ARG A 352 -12.92 -24.58 48.28
C ARG A 352 -12.12 -25.41 47.28
N ARG A 353 -11.97 -24.93 46.03
CA ARG A 353 -11.00 -25.51 45.09
C ARG A 353 -9.61 -24.98 45.40
N ARG A 354 -8.72 -25.93 45.66
CA ARG A 354 -7.31 -25.78 46.04
C ARG A 354 -6.48 -25.18 44.90
N LEU A 355 -5.63 -24.22 45.24
CA LEU A 355 -4.44 -23.82 44.48
C LEU A 355 -3.46 -25.02 44.38
N PRO A 356 -2.76 -25.23 43.25
CA PRO A 356 -1.66 -26.18 43.21
C PRO A 356 -0.39 -25.63 43.89
N HIS A 357 0.35 -26.55 44.52
CA HIS A 357 1.54 -26.37 45.36
C HIS A 357 2.71 -25.55 44.75
N PRO A 358 3.61 -25.01 45.60
CA PRO A 358 4.81 -24.30 45.20
C PRO A 358 5.91 -25.24 44.67
N LEU A 359 6.69 -24.76 43.71
CA LEU A 359 7.86 -25.43 43.11
C LEU A 359 8.97 -25.67 44.16
N PRO A 360 9.71 -26.79 44.09
CA PRO A 360 10.84 -27.06 44.98
C PRO A 360 12.10 -26.26 44.58
N PRO A 361 13.04 -26.01 45.51
CA PRO A 361 14.24 -25.22 45.23
C PRO A 361 15.20 -25.99 44.32
N ARG A 362 15.60 -25.38 43.20
CA ARG A 362 16.57 -25.97 42.26
C ARG A 362 17.98 -25.92 42.86
N GLY A 363 18.51 -27.10 43.16
CA GLY A 363 19.91 -27.34 43.48
C GLY A 363 20.84 -26.99 42.31
N ARG A 364 22.06 -26.58 42.66
CA ARG A 364 23.15 -26.23 41.74
C ARG A 364 23.61 -27.46 40.95
N HIS A 365 23.09 -27.65 39.73
CA HIS A 365 23.69 -28.58 38.77
C HIS A 365 24.71 -27.86 37.88
N ARG A 366 25.99 -28.17 38.11
CA ARG A 366 27.11 -27.84 37.21
C ARG A 366 26.87 -28.50 35.85
N CYS A 367 26.54 -27.70 34.84
CA CYS A 367 26.50 -28.17 33.46
C CYS A 367 27.95 -28.33 32.96
N ARG A 368 28.40 -29.59 32.79
CA ARG A 368 29.68 -29.93 32.15
C ARG A 368 29.61 -29.52 30.67
N ARG A 369 30.50 -28.63 30.24
CA ARG A 369 30.69 -28.24 28.82
C ARG A 369 31.13 -29.47 28.00
N ARG A 370 30.40 -29.77 26.92
CA ARG A 370 30.88 -30.66 25.83
C ARG A 370 31.90 -29.88 24.96
N PRO A 371 32.93 -30.54 24.41
CA PRO A 371 33.88 -29.89 23.51
C PRO A 371 33.23 -29.59 22.15
N ALA A 372 33.68 -28.48 21.55
CA ALA A 372 33.13 -27.88 20.34
C ALA A 372 33.39 -28.72 19.09
N HIS A 373 32.35 -28.90 18.26
CA HIS A 373 32.50 -29.29 16.86
C HIS A 373 32.86 -28.05 16.01
N PRO A 374 33.64 -28.20 14.92
CA PRO A 374 34.15 -27.06 14.18
C PRO A 374 33.11 -26.47 13.22
N GLN A 375 32.97 -25.14 13.33
CA GLN A 375 32.59 -24.18 12.28
C GLN A 375 31.14 -24.19 11.76
N ASP A 376 30.25 -23.58 12.56
CA ASP A 376 28.97 -23.04 12.09
C ASP A 376 29.19 -21.69 11.36
N PRO A 377 28.83 -21.57 10.06
CA PRO A 377 29.03 -20.35 9.27
C PRO A 377 28.13 -19.17 9.66
N LEU A 378 27.18 -19.34 10.59
CA LEU A 378 26.30 -18.26 11.07
C LEU A 378 26.99 -17.23 11.98
N ARG A 379 28.24 -17.44 12.39
CA ARG A 379 28.99 -16.51 13.28
C ARG A 379 29.61 -15.30 12.58
N ARG A 380 29.43 -15.15 11.26
CA ARG A 380 29.92 -13.98 10.48
C ARG A 380 28.82 -12.99 10.08
N LEU A 381 27.64 -13.05 10.70
CA LEU A 381 26.74 -11.89 10.73
C LEU A 381 27.29 -10.92 11.78
N GLY A 382 27.56 -9.69 11.35
CA GLY A 382 28.41 -8.70 12.00
C GLY A 382 28.14 -8.46 13.48
N GLU A 383 29.13 -7.87 14.15
CA GLU A 383 29.02 -7.49 15.55
C GLU A 383 27.65 -6.85 15.85
N PRO A 384 26.98 -7.25 16.95
CA PRO A 384 25.70 -6.67 17.31
C PRO A 384 25.87 -5.15 17.35
N VAL A 385 25.21 -4.45 16.43
CA VAL A 385 25.21 -2.99 16.41
C VAL A 385 24.67 -2.55 17.77
N PRO A 386 25.47 -1.85 18.60
CA PRO A 386 25.00 -1.42 19.90
C PRO A 386 23.80 -0.49 19.67
N LEU A 387 22.70 -0.80 20.34
CA LEU A 387 21.52 0.07 20.31
C LEU A 387 21.91 1.45 20.84
N PRO A 388 21.37 2.54 20.27
CA PRO A 388 21.58 3.88 20.81
C PRO A 388 21.24 3.92 22.30
N ARG A 389 22.07 4.59 23.10
CA ARG A 389 21.89 4.66 24.56
C ARG A 389 20.62 5.41 24.97
N ASP A 390 20.07 6.20 24.07
CA ASP A 390 18.85 6.99 24.17
C ASP A 390 17.63 6.31 23.52
N LEU A 391 17.76 5.03 23.12
CA LEU A 391 16.63 4.26 22.61
C LEU A 391 15.58 4.05 23.71
N VAL A 392 14.38 4.59 23.50
CA VAL A 392 13.22 4.37 24.37
C VAL A 392 12.48 3.11 23.93
N ILE A 393 12.37 2.13 24.82
CA ILE A 393 11.59 0.92 24.60
C ILE A 393 10.26 1.06 25.33
N GLY A 394 9.16 0.83 24.63
CA GLY A 394 7.83 0.99 25.21
C GLY A 394 6.80 0.02 24.66
N THR A 395 5.67 -0.05 25.35
CA THR A 395 4.48 -0.79 24.91
C THR A 395 3.39 0.18 24.48
N SER A 396 2.42 -0.30 23.69
CA SER A 396 1.31 0.53 23.24
C SER A 396 -0.02 -0.21 23.25
N THR A 397 -1.08 0.52 23.61
CA THR A 397 -2.45 0.04 23.63
C THR A 397 -3.39 0.98 22.88
N ALA A 398 -4.61 0.49 22.62
CA ALA A 398 -5.72 1.25 22.08
C ALA A 398 -6.89 1.22 23.06
N SER A 399 -7.47 2.38 23.34
CA SER A 399 -8.50 2.58 24.37
C SER A 399 -9.66 1.58 24.25
N TYR A 400 -10.23 1.41 23.05
CA TYR A 400 -11.36 0.50 22.84
C TYR A 400 -11.02 -0.97 23.13
N GLN A 401 -9.77 -1.37 22.92
CA GLN A 401 -9.33 -2.77 23.07
C GLN A 401 -8.91 -3.12 24.50
N ILE A 402 -8.67 -2.12 25.36
CA ILE A 402 -8.10 -2.34 26.70
C ILE A 402 -8.99 -1.80 27.83
N GLU A 403 -9.62 -0.64 27.66
CA GLU A 403 -10.29 0.08 28.76
C GLU A 403 -11.54 -0.65 29.26
N GLY A 404 -12.42 -1.07 28.37
CA GLY A 404 -13.75 -1.53 28.77
C GLY A 404 -14.60 -0.41 29.36
N GLY A 405 -15.56 -0.77 30.21
CA GLY A 405 -16.42 0.20 30.91
C GLY A 405 -17.20 1.09 29.95
N VAL A 406 -17.81 0.50 28.91
CA VAL A 406 -18.44 1.25 27.80
C VAL A 406 -19.62 2.12 28.21
N THR A 407 -20.26 1.79 29.34
CA THR A 407 -21.35 2.57 29.98
C THR A 407 -20.93 3.27 31.26
N ALA A 408 -19.66 3.14 31.68
CA ALA A 408 -19.17 3.66 32.95
C ALA A 408 -18.76 5.14 32.85
N GLY A 409 -18.90 5.86 33.97
CA GLY A 409 -18.35 7.20 34.14
C GLY A 409 -18.87 8.24 33.14
N GLY A 410 -20.08 8.06 32.60
CA GLY A 410 -20.68 8.99 31.64
C GLY A 410 -20.13 8.89 30.21
N ARG A 411 -19.39 7.82 29.87
CA ARG A 411 -18.94 7.57 28.50
C ARG A 411 -20.13 7.43 27.54
N GLY A 412 -20.04 8.10 26.39
CA GLY A 412 -20.99 7.95 25.29
C GLY A 412 -20.71 6.72 24.43
N ARG A 413 -21.64 6.34 23.55
CA ARG A 413 -21.39 5.28 22.57
C ARG A 413 -20.31 5.69 21.57
N SER A 414 -19.50 4.73 21.15
CA SER A 414 -18.50 4.91 20.11
C SER A 414 -18.84 4.14 18.84
N ILE A 415 -18.20 4.54 17.74
CA ILE A 415 -18.34 3.85 16.45
C ILE A 415 -18.01 2.35 16.53
N TRP A 416 -17.20 1.94 17.51
CA TRP A 416 -16.87 0.54 17.73
C TRP A 416 -17.98 -0.20 18.48
N ASP A 417 -18.66 0.45 19.42
CA ASP A 417 -19.85 -0.13 20.07
C ASP A 417 -20.93 -0.43 19.02
N ASP A 418 -21.17 0.53 18.12
CA ASP A 418 -22.13 0.36 17.02
C ASP A 418 -21.66 -0.65 15.95
N PHE A 419 -20.37 -0.94 15.89
CA PHE A 419 -19.82 -1.97 15.01
C PHE A 419 -20.00 -3.36 15.61
N CYS A 420 -19.70 -3.52 16.91
CA CYS A 420 -19.87 -4.77 17.64
C CYS A 420 -21.34 -5.19 17.77
N ASP A 421 -22.28 -4.25 17.83
CA ASP A 421 -23.72 -4.55 17.88
C ASP A 421 -24.28 -5.10 16.55
N ARG A 422 -23.50 -5.09 15.46
CA ARG A 422 -23.95 -5.63 14.17
C ARG A 422 -23.79 -7.16 14.17
N PRO A 423 -24.84 -7.91 13.78
CA PRO A 423 -24.72 -9.35 13.59
C PRO A 423 -23.56 -9.70 12.66
N ASP A 424 -22.79 -10.72 13.04
CA ASP A 424 -21.65 -11.27 12.28
C ASP A 424 -20.50 -10.29 11.98
N ALA A 425 -20.47 -9.11 12.62
CA ALA A 425 -19.37 -8.16 12.45
C ALA A 425 -18.06 -8.61 13.13
N ILE A 426 -18.18 -9.42 14.19
CA ILE A 426 -17.06 -10.02 14.92
C ILE A 426 -17.21 -11.54 14.82
N ALA A 427 -16.15 -12.24 14.38
CA ALA A 427 -16.20 -13.66 14.05
C ALA A 427 -16.65 -14.57 15.21
N ASP A 428 -16.38 -14.17 16.46
CA ASP A 428 -16.77 -14.86 17.68
C ASP A 428 -17.88 -14.12 18.47
N GLY A 429 -18.41 -13.01 17.94
CA GLY A 429 -19.42 -12.18 18.59
C GLY A 429 -18.93 -11.40 19.81
N SER A 430 -17.62 -11.36 20.09
CA SER A 430 -17.06 -10.62 21.22
C SER A 430 -17.15 -9.09 21.02
N SER A 431 -16.99 -8.33 22.11
CA SER A 431 -16.99 -6.87 22.08
C SER A 431 -15.97 -6.26 23.05
N GLY A 432 -15.69 -4.97 22.87
CA GLY A 432 -14.86 -4.18 23.80
C GLY A 432 -15.59 -3.74 25.07
N ALA A 433 -16.79 -4.28 25.37
CA ALA A 433 -17.61 -3.82 26.49
C ALA A 433 -16.88 -3.95 27.84
N VAL A 434 -16.17 -5.06 28.04
CA VAL A 434 -15.31 -5.33 29.21
C VAL A 434 -13.83 -5.24 28.84
N ALA A 435 -13.43 -5.78 27.68
CA ALA A 435 -12.03 -5.78 27.22
C ALA A 435 -11.08 -6.37 28.30
N CYS A 436 -9.93 -5.73 28.56
CA CYS A 436 -9.03 -6.08 29.67
C CYS A 436 -9.43 -5.41 31.00
N ASP A 437 -10.51 -4.63 30.99
CA ASP A 437 -11.05 -3.86 32.12
C ASP A 437 -10.08 -2.85 32.75
N SER A 438 -9.19 -2.30 31.92
CA SER A 438 -8.18 -1.32 32.33
C SER A 438 -8.82 -0.03 32.88
N TYR A 439 -10.09 0.25 32.58
CA TYR A 439 -10.82 1.35 33.21
C TYR A 439 -10.94 1.19 34.73
N HIS A 440 -11.09 -0.04 35.22
CA HIS A 440 -11.16 -0.33 36.66
C HIS A 440 -9.82 -0.80 37.24
N ARG A 441 -8.96 -1.41 36.42
CA ARG A 441 -7.71 -2.07 36.81
C ARG A 441 -6.44 -1.34 36.33
N TRP A 442 -6.54 -0.03 36.11
CA TRP A 442 -5.43 0.78 35.58
C TRP A 442 -4.20 0.75 36.50
N ASP A 443 -4.39 0.57 37.81
CA ASP A 443 -3.33 0.44 38.81
C ASP A 443 -2.55 -0.87 38.61
N GLU A 444 -3.25 -1.99 38.43
CA GLU A 444 -2.64 -3.27 38.10
C GLU A 444 -1.87 -3.21 36.77
N ASP A 445 -2.41 -2.51 35.77
CA ASP A 445 -1.74 -2.33 34.47
C ASP A 445 -0.45 -1.51 34.59
N VAL A 446 -0.43 -0.49 35.45
CA VAL A 446 0.79 0.29 35.75
C VAL A 446 1.83 -0.60 36.45
N ASP A 447 1.41 -1.45 37.37
CA ASP A 447 2.31 -2.42 38.03
C ASP A 447 2.90 -3.42 37.03
N LEU A 448 2.11 -3.88 36.06
CA LEU A 448 2.60 -4.75 34.98
C LEU A 448 3.63 -4.03 34.09
N LEU A 449 3.38 -2.77 33.73
CA LEU A 449 4.32 -1.96 32.94
C LEU A 449 5.64 -1.74 33.69
N ARG A 450 5.55 -1.49 34.99
CA ARG A 450 6.72 -1.39 35.87
C ARG A 450 7.49 -2.71 35.94
N GLY A 451 6.79 -3.83 36.09
CA GLY A 451 7.38 -5.17 36.14
C GLY A 451 8.04 -5.60 34.81
N LEU A 452 7.53 -5.11 33.68
CA LEU A 452 8.14 -5.29 32.36
C LEU A 452 9.43 -4.49 32.18
N GLY A 453 9.65 -3.43 32.96
CA GLY A 453 10.86 -2.60 32.90
C GLY A 453 10.97 -1.79 31.60
N VAL A 454 9.85 -1.31 31.07
CA VAL A 454 9.81 -0.48 29.86
C VAL A 454 9.95 1.00 30.19
N ASP A 455 10.56 1.76 29.28
CA ASP A 455 10.82 3.19 29.44
C ASP A 455 9.57 4.05 29.20
N ALA A 456 8.65 3.58 28.34
CA ALA A 456 7.49 4.36 27.91
C ALA A 456 6.22 3.53 27.71
N TYR A 457 5.07 4.18 27.89
CA TYR A 457 3.76 3.62 27.59
C TYR A 457 2.94 4.55 26.72
N ARG A 458 2.59 4.09 25.52
CA ARG A 458 1.73 4.81 24.58
C ARG A 458 0.29 4.31 24.66
N PHE A 459 -0.59 5.14 25.20
CA PHE A 459 -2.03 4.88 25.27
C PHE A 459 -2.80 5.88 24.40
N SER A 460 -4.02 5.52 23.98
CA SER A 460 -4.93 6.45 23.30
C SER A 460 -6.05 6.93 24.22
N ILE A 461 -6.54 8.14 23.97
CA ILE A 461 -7.68 8.69 24.68
C ILE A 461 -8.98 8.26 23.98
N ALA A 462 -9.89 7.63 24.72
CA ALA A 462 -11.26 7.37 24.33
C ALA A 462 -12.03 8.70 24.28
N TRP A 463 -12.17 9.26 23.09
CA TRP A 463 -12.93 10.48 22.89
C TRP A 463 -14.40 10.39 23.35
N PRO A 464 -15.16 9.28 23.16
CA PRO A 464 -16.48 9.11 23.78
C PRO A 464 -16.48 9.18 25.31
N ARG A 465 -15.35 8.97 25.98
CA ARG A 465 -15.24 9.10 27.44
C ARG A 465 -15.01 10.54 27.86
N ILE A 466 -14.22 11.30 27.08
CA ILE A 466 -13.94 12.71 27.33
C ILE A 466 -15.06 13.63 26.86
N GLN A 467 -15.68 13.34 25.72
CA GLN A 467 -16.70 14.18 25.12
C GLN A 467 -17.78 13.28 24.47
N PRO A 468 -18.73 12.76 25.27
CA PRO A 468 -19.67 11.69 24.90
C PRO A 468 -20.49 11.90 23.62
N THR A 469 -20.83 13.15 23.31
CA THR A 469 -21.62 13.50 22.12
C THR A 469 -20.75 14.03 20.97
N GLY A 470 -19.45 14.19 21.20
CA GLY A 470 -18.50 14.88 20.33
C GLY A 470 -18.70 16.39 20.25
N ASP A 471 -19.63 16.96 21.03
CA ASP A 471 -19.83 18.39 21.24
C ASP A 471 -20.02 18.68 22.75
N GLY A 472 -20.10 19.95 23.15
CA GLY A 472 -20.32 20.32 24.55
C GLY A 472 -19.09 20.31 25.45
N ALA A 473 -19.34 20.30 26.77
CA ALA A 473 -18.30 20.29 27.81
C ALA A 473 -17.64 18.91 27.91
N ALA A 474 -16.37 18.89 28.34
CA ALA A 474 -15.69 17.64 28.64
C ALA A 474 -16.31 16.99 29.88
N ASN A 475 -16.44 15.67 29.85
CA ASN A 475 -16.86 14.86 30.97
C ASN A 475 -15.73 14.81 32.02
N PRO A 476 -15.93 15.40 33.22
CA PRO A 476 -14.88 15.49 34.24
C PRO A 476 -14.43 14.11 34.72
N VAL A 477 -15.36 13.15 34.89
CA VAL A 477 -15.03 11.79 35.32
C VAL A 477 -14.09 11.09 34.33
N GLY A 478 -14.30 11.33 33.03
CA GLY A 478 -13.44 10.81 31.98
C GLY A 478 -12.05 11.44 31.99
N LEU A 479 -11.95 12.75 32.28
CA LEU A 479 -10.66 13.43 32.42
C LEU A 479 -9.89 12.93 33.64
N ASP A 480 -10.57 12.80 34.78
CA ASP A 480 -9.96 12.34 36.04
C ASP A 480 -9.39 10.92 35.91
N PHE A 481 -9.99 10.06 35.07
CA PHE A 481 -9.45 8.74 34.77
C PHE A 481 -8.06 8.81 34.10
N TYR A 482 -7.90 9.61 33.05
CA TYR A 482 -6.60 9.75 32.38
C TYR A 482 -5.58 10.52 33.21
N ASP A 483 -6.04 11.47 34.03
CA ASP A 483 -5.17 12.21 34.96
C ASP A 483 -4.50 11.24 35.95
N ARG A 484 -5.30 10.40 36.62
CA ARG A 484 -4.77 9.36 37.52
C ARG A 484 -3.84 8.36 36.82
N ALA A 485 -4.21 7.91 35.61
CA ALA A 485 -3.37 6.98 34.86
C ALA A 485 -2.01 7.61 34.49
N VAL A 486 -2.00 8.88 34.10
CA VAL A 486 -0.76 9.62 33.78
C VAL A 486 0.09 9.83 35.02
N ASP A 487 -0.51 10.26 36.13
CA ASP A 487 0.19 10.45 37.41
C ASP A 487 0.84 9.14 37.86
N ALA A 488 0.11 8.03 37.80
CA ALA A 488 0.62 6.71 38.19
C ALA A 488 1.74 6.20 37.28
N LEU A 489 1.67 6.44 35.97
CA LEU A 489 2.77 6.11 35.05
C LEU A 489 4.04 6.90 35.39
N CYS A 490 3.89 8.21 35.64
CA CYS A 490 5.00 9.06 36.06
C CYS A 490 5.61 8.61 37.39
N GLU A 491 4.79 8.25 38.38
CA GLU A 491 5.24 7.69 39.65
C GLU A 491 5.94 6.32 39.49
N ALA A 492 5.51 5.52 38.52
CA ALA A 492 6.15 4.25 38.17
C ALA A 492 7.46 4.42 37.37
N GLY A 493 7.83 5.64 36.98
CA GLY A 493 8.99 5.91 36.14
C GLY A 493 8.80 5.54 34.66
N VAL A 494 7.55 5.35 34.23
CA VAL A 494 7.19 5.00 32.84
C VAL A 494 6.72 6.27 32.13
N ALA A 495 7.38 6.66 31.04
CA ALA A 495 7.03 7.88 30.32
C ALA A 495 5.68 7.76 29.58
N PRO A 496 4.69 8.63 29.85
CA PRO A 496 3.38 8.55 29.20
C PRO A 496 3.38 9.22 27.81
N PHE A 497 2.94 8.49 26.79
CA PHE A 497 2.78 8.98 25.42
C PHE A 497 1.30 8.96 25.01
N ALA A 498 0.59 10.06 25.30
CA ALA A 498 -0.84 10.17 25.00
C ALA A 498 -1.11 10.38 23.50
N THR A 499 -1.84 9.45 22.90
CA THR A 499 -2.42 9.57 21.55
C THR A 499 -3.82 10.16 21.64
N LEU A 500 -3.99 11.40 21.18
CA LEU A 500 -5.26 12.13 21.32
C LEU A 500 -6.41 11.54 20.49
N TYR A 501 -6.10 10.80 19.43
CA TYR A 501 -7.10 10.13 18.61
C TYR A 501 -6.54 8.84 18.02
N HIS A 502 -7.25 7.74 18.24
CA HIS A 502 -6.93 6.43 17.67
C HIS A 502 -8.22 5.70 17.26
N TRP A 503 -8.93 6.30 16.29
CA TRP A 503 -10.14 5.74 15.68
C TRP A 503 -11.32 5.46 16.62
N ASP A 504 -11.34 6.01 17.83
CA ASP A 504 -12.44 5.85 18.79
C ASP A 504 -13.29 7.13 18.86
N LEU A 505 -14.20 7.28 17.90
CA LEU A 505 -15.05 8.47 17.75
C LEU A 505 -16.40 8.27 18.45
N PRO A 506 -16.98 9.29 19.10
CA PRO A 506 -18.35 9.22 19.58
C PRO A 506 -19.34 8.97 18.43
N SER A 507 -20.26 8.03 18.60
CA SER A 507 -21.27 7.68 17.59
C SER A 507 -22.13 8.88 17.20
N ALA A 508 -22.49 9.72 18.18
CA ALA A 508 -23.26 10.94 17.95
C ALA A 508 -22.52 11.93 17.04
N LEU A 509 -21.18 11.93 17.07
CA LEU A 509 -20.35 12.75 16.18
C LEU A 509 -20.23 12.13 14.79
N GLN A 510 -20.05 10.81 14.72
CA GLN A 510 -20.03 10.07 13.45
C GLN A 510 -21.34 10.28 12.66
N ALA A 511 -22.48 10.29 13.35
CA ALA A 511 -23.79 10.55 12.74
C ALA A 511 -23.89 11.96 12.12
N LYS A 512 -23.08 12.93 12.58
CA LYS A 512 -23.01 14.31 12.08
C LYS A 512 -21.97 14.51 10.96
N GLY A 513 -21.39 13.42 10.43
CA GLY A 513 -20.36 13.45 9.37
C GLY A 513 -18.93 13.24 9.87
N GLY A 514 -18.73 12.96 11.16
CA GLY A 514 -17.43 12.69 11.74
C GLY A 514 -16.42 13.83 11.56
N LEU A 515 -15.14 13.49 11.42
CA LEU A 515 -14.05 14.47 11.29
C LEU A 515 -14.04 15.24 9.96
N ASP A 516 -14.81 14.80 8.96
CA ASP A 516 -14.94 15.45 7.64
C ASP A 516 -16.09 16.48 7.60
N GLY A 517 -16.85 16.61 8.68
CA GLY A 517 -17.97 17.54 8.79
C GLY A 517 -17.54 19.02 8.83
N PRO A 518 -18.34 19.94 8.26
CA PRO A 518 -17.99 21.38 8.13
C PRO A 518 -17.78 22.12 9.47
N ARG A 519 -18.22 21.55 10.61
CA ARG A 519 -18.13 22.19 11.94
C ARG A 519 -16.83 21.88 12.71
N ASP A 520 -16.00 20.94 12.26
CA ASP A 520 -15.11 20.20 13.17
C ASP A 520 -13.59 20.43 13.05
N ARG A 521 -13.12 21.23 12.08
CA ARG A 521 -11.74 21.79 12.11
C ARG A 521 -11.45 22.59 13.40
N ARG A 522 -12.48 22.93 14.19
CA ARG A 522 -12.37 23.64 15.48
C ARG A 522 -12.31 22.70 16.71
N ALA A 523 -12.81 21.45 16.65
CA ALA A 523 -12.85 20.56 17.82
C ALA A 523 -11.46 20.03 18.24
N LEU A 524 -10.65 19.59 17.27
CA LEU A 524 -9.23 19.25 17.48
C LEU A 524 -8.42 20.44 18.04
N ARG A 525 -8.77 21.68 17.66
CA ARG A 525 -8.17 22.90 18.22
C ARG A 525 -8.62 23.19 19.66
N ARG A 526 -9.79 22.73 20.11
CA ARG A 526 -10.28 22.89 21.48
C ARG A 526 -9.62 21.90 22.45
N LEU A 527 -9.44 20.65 22.05
CA LEU A 527 -8.63 19.66 22.79
C LEU A 527 -7.18 20.11 22.96
N ARG A 528 -6.61 20.83 21.99
CA ARG A 528 -5.31 21.50 22.16
C ARG A 528 -5.34 22.71 23.10
N ARG A 529 -6.50 23.37 23.29
CA ARG A 529 -6.66 24.58 24.12
C ARG A 529 -7.04 24.28 25.58
N SER A 530 -7.67 23.14 25.88
CA SER A 530 -7.96 22.73 27.28
C SER A 530 -6.68 22.55 28.11
N ARG A 531 -5.53 22.25 27.47
CA ARG A 531 -4.20 22.30 28.09
C ARG A 531 -3.84 23.66 28.73
N ARG A 532 -4.41 24.78 28.26
CA ARG A 532 -4.12 26.12 28.79
C ARG A 532 -5.00 26.54 29.97
N ARG A 533 -6.12 25.84 30.26
CA ARG A 533 -7.00 26.20 31.39
C ARG A 533 -6.68 25.44 32.67
N SER A 534 -6.07 24.26 32.58
CA SER A 534 -5.52 23.57 33.76
C SER A 534 -4.19 24.16 34.26
N ALA A 535 -3.57 25.05 33.46
CA ALA A 535 -2.36 25.80 33.81
C ALA A 535 -2.64 27.07 34.65
N GLY A 536 -3.90 27.29 35.09
CA GLY A 536 -4.34 28.46 35.84
C GLY A 536 -4.44 28.27 37.36
N ARG A 537 -3.92 27.17 37.93
CA ARG A 537 -3.71 27.07 39.38
C ARG A 537 -2.31 27.60 39.70
N PRO A 538 -2.16 28.56 40.63
CA PRO A 538 -0.89 29.22 40.87
C PRO A 538 0.10 28.23 41.49
N GLY A 539 1.17 27.95 40.76
CA GLY A 539 2.29 27.12 41.22
C GLY A 539 2.70 26.04 40.23
N ARG A 540 3.20 26.42 39.05
CA ARG A 540 4.24 25.71 38.26
C ARG A 540 4.34 26.38 36.89
N ASP A 541 5.43 27.12 36.67
CA ASP A 541 5.80 27.64 35.36
C ASP A 541 6.04 26.48 34.38
N VAL A 542 5.17 26.37 33.38
CA VAL A 542 5.35 25.52 32.20
C VAL A 542 5.51 26.43 31.00
N ASP A 543 6.66 27.11 30.94
CA ASP A 543 7.10 27.87 29.78
C ASP A 543 8.44 27.31 29.30
N ALA A 544 8.42 26.09 28.76
CA ALA A 544 9.60 25.43 28.18
C ALA A 544 9.25 24.51 26.99
N GLY A 545 8.13 24.77 26.30
CA GLY A 545 7.66 23.91 25.20
C GLY A 545 8.00 24.40 23.78
N GLN A 546 8.58 25.59 23.62
CA GLN A 546 8.79 26.19 22.29
C GLN A 546 10.25 26.33 21.86
N ARG A 547 11.20 25.81 22.65
CA ARG A 547 12.61 25.68 22.26
C ARG A 547 13.21 24.36 22.74
N ALA A 548 12.77 23.24 22.17
CA ALA A 548 13.35 21.92 22.47
C ALA A 548 13.47 21.09 21.19
N GLY A 549 14.36 21.51 20.29
CA GLY A 549 14.84 20.69 19.17
C GLY A 549 16.03 19.79 19.54
N ARG A 550 16.49 19.83 20.78
CA ARG A 550 17.54 18.96 21.34
C ARG A 550 17.34 18.90 22.86
N LEU A 551 17.17 17.70 23.41
CA LEU A 551 17.54 17.21 24.76
C LEU A 551 16.49 16.25 25.36
N ASP A 552 16.92 14.98 25.46
CA ASP A 552 16.80 14.04 26.58
C ASP A 552 15.47 13.97 27.39
N PRO A 553 14.64 12.91 27.20
CA PRO A 553 13.38 12.71 27.93
C PRO A 553 13.56 12.44 29.43
N LEU A 554 14.76 12.11 29.90
CA LEU A 554 15.01 11.64 31.28
C LEU A 554 15.06 12.76 32.34
N ARG A 555 15.02 14.05 31.95
CA ARG A 555 15.05 15.16 32.93
C ARG A 555 13.70 15.53 33.54
N ALA A 556 12.59 14.97 33.08
CA ALA A 556 11.27 15.28 33.63
C ALA A 556 11.01 14.63 34.99
N CYS A 557 11.73 13.55 35.35
CA CYS A 557 11.55 12.81 36.60
C CYS A 557 12.52 13.23 37.73
N ASP A 558 13.45 14.15 37.48
CA ASP A 558 14.54 14.43 38.41
C ASP A 558 14.24 15.65 39.31
N ARG A 559 13.33 15.47 40.28
CA ARG A 559 13.15 16.40 41.42
C ARG A 559 12.87 15.64 42.72
N HIS A 560 13.92 15.10 43.33
CA HIS A 560 13.93 14.82 44.77
C HIS A 560 14.38 16.08 45.54
N PRO A 561 13.72 16.47 46.64
CA PRO A 561 14.21 17.54 47.51
C PRO A 561 15.41 17.01 48.30
N ARG A 562 16.58 17.63 48.12
CA ARG A 562 17.72 17.41 49.02
C ARG A 562 17.39 18.03 50.37
N ALA A 563 17.32 17.19 51.40
CA ALA A 563 17.39 17.61 52.78
C ALA A 563 18.79 18.15 53.08
N ARG A 564 18.90 19.46 53.29
CA ARG A 564 19.56 20.14 54.42
C ARG A 564 19.41 21.64 54.26
#